data_AF-A0A3B3RFY7-F1
#
_entry.id   AF-A0A3B3RFY7-F1
#
_cell.length_a   1.000
_cell.length_b   1.000
_cell.length_c   1.000
_cell.angle_alpha   90.00
_cell.angle_beta   90.00
_cell.angle_gamma   90.00
#
_symmetry.space_group_name_H-M   'P 1'
#
loop_
_entity.id
_entity.type
_entity.pdbx_description
1 polymer ?
#
loop_
_entity_poly.entity_id
_entity_poly.type
_entity_poly.pdbx_seq_one_letter_code
_entity_poly.pdbx_strand_id
1 'polypeptide(L)'
;DLFPLLSSGQEILGLGQLPYRKRRSLLVPPMFVPENQRPPFPRAIGMVISADMQENHVFRLTGRGVDQDPKGVFRIDRLTGEVAVLRALDREEIAIYHLEVSTTDLSGKVVEGPVALEVSVIDQNDNRPIFQEARYAGEVLEGSPTGTTVMTMTAYDADDPSTENAVLRYFITKQSPDKPSPNMFYIDPERGDIVTVISPTLLDRETLPTTQYELEIVAKDMAGSNVGLSGTTTATITITDKNDHAPEFTHSLFQASVDEGSTGVIVNLTVDDRDDPATGAWRAVYSIINGNVGQSFEVQTNPDNNEGMVSVVKPLDYENTAYHTLLIRVENEDPLVPNVGYGPSSTATVHVTVMDVNEGPVFFPDPMLVTKRENVPVGSFVATLNATDPDILQTQSIRFALLDDPAGWLTVNPVKGTVNTTAILDRESSFVHNNMYSAVFIAIDNGSPAATGTGTLVITLEDENDNPPYLYPSVARICEEAKDLNVMVVGGRDKDVFPNADPFKIELGKQPGLEKTWKVTTVNSTHSQVTLLHSLKRANYQLPLLVTDSGVPQLSNSTEIKVQVCTCKKNKMDCSSAWAVRGNLLWLGLALALFSLQC
;
A
#
# COMPACT_ATOMS: atom_id res chain seq x y z
N ASP A 1 -7.81 -70.23 -27.79
CA ASP A 1 -6.97 -71.29 -27.16
C ASP A 1 -7.42 -71.46 -25.72
N LEU A 2 -7.71 -72.61 -25.13
CA LEU A 2 -7.84 -74.01 -25.53
C LEU A 2 -8.10 -74.71 -24.17
N PHE A 3 -9.24 -75.36 -23.96
CA PHE A 3 -9.38 -76.37 -22.89
C PHE A 3 -8.67 -77.67 -23.34
N PRO A 4 -8.24 -78.51 -22.39
CA PRO A 4 -8.40 -79.96 -22.52
C PRO A 4 -9.04 -80.55 -21.22
N LEU A 5 -10.14 -81.31 -21.29
CA LEU A 5 -10.36 -82.73 -21.68
C LEU A 5 -10.15 -83.77 -20.55
N LEU A 6 -11.14 -84.70 -20.47
CA LEU A 6 -11.17 -86.06 -19.88
C LEU A 6 -11.50 -86.16 -18.36
N SER A 7 -12.28 -87.12 -17.83
CA SER A 7 -12.84 -88.39 -18.35
C SER A 7 -13.79 -89.06 -17.32
N SER A 8 -14.72 -89.89 -17.84
CA SER A 8 -15.24 -91.18 -17.30
C SER A 8 -16.25 -91.27 -16.13
N GLY A 9 -17.34 -92.02 -16.39
CA GLY A 9 -18.13 -92.74 -15.38
C GLY A 9 -19.49 -93.28 -15.87
N GLN A 10 -19.53 -94.50 -16.41
CA GLN A 10 -20.71 -95.40 -16.53
C GLN A 10 -21.10 -95.89 -15.10
N GLU A 11 -22.33 -96.26 -14.68
CA GLU A 11 -23.46 -96.95 -15.32
C GLU A 11 -24.72 -96.95 -14.38
N ILE A 12 -25.92 -97.03 -15.00
CA ILE A 12 -27.13 -97.80 -14.61
C ILE A 12 -28.25 -97.23 -13.66
N LEU A 13 -29.48 -97.43 -14.16
CA LEU A 13 -30.83 -97.58 -13.55
C LEU A 13 -31.66 -96.33 -13.19
N GLY A 14 -32.69 -96.10 -14.01
CA GLY A 14 -33.82 -95.27 -13.65
C GLY A 14 -34.75 -94.98 -14.82
N LEU A 15 -35.61 -95.94 -15.17
CA LEU A 15 -36.82 -95.71 -15.97
C LEU A 15 -37.74 -94.75 -15.19
N GLY A 16 -37.49 -93.45 -15.33
CA GLY A 16 -38.40 -92.38 -14.95
C GLY A 16 -38.93 -91.75 -16.22
N GLN A 17 -40.24 -91.91 -16.45
CA GLN A 17 -40.97 -91.22 -17.51
C GLN A 17 -40.62 -89.73 -17.48
N LEU A 18 -39.86 -89.27 -18.49
CA LEU A 18 -39.80 -87.84 -18.81
C LEU A 18 -41.25 -87.39 -19.06
N PRO A 19 -41.77 -86.37 -18.36
CA PRO A 19 -43.05 -85.81 -18.74
C PRO A 19 -42.89 -85.32 -20.17
N TYR A 20 -43.72 -85.86 -21.06
CA TYR A 20 -43.84 -85.45 -22.45
C TYR A 20 -43.89 -83.92 -22.49
N ARG A 21 -42.79 -83.29 -22.91
CA ARG A 21 -42.72 -81.83 -23.04
C ARG A 21 -43.70 -81.49 -24.16
N LYS A 22 -44.92 -81.06 -23.79
CA LYS A 22 -45.92 -80.53 -24.71
C LYS A 22 -45.19 -79.52 -25.58
N ARG A 23 -45.03 -79.81 -26.88
CA ARG A 23 -44.54 -78.81 -27.85
C ARG A 23 -45.46 -77.60 -27.67
N ARG A 24 -44.92 -76.40 -27.51
CA ARG A 24 -45.75 -75.18 -27.57
C ARG A 24 -46.42 -75.20 -28.95
N SER A 25 -47.74 -75.25 -29.01
CA SER A 25 -48.48 -75.24 -30.28
C SER A 25 -48.54 -73.82 -30.84
N LEU A 26 -48.43 -72.80 -29.99
CA LEU A 26 -48.33 -71.38 -30.35
C LEU A 26 -46.88 -70.98 -30.68
N LEU A 27 -46.63 -70.74 -31.96
CA LEU A 27 -45.39 -70.24 -32.53
C LEU A 27 -45.48 -68.73 -32.73
N VAL A 28 -44.66 -68.00 -31.97
CA VAL A 28 -44.58 -66.53 -31.99
C VAL A 28 -43.17 -66.15 -32.46
N PRO A 29 -42.96 -65.88 -33.76
CA PRO A 29 -41.67 -65.37 -34.22
C PRO A 29 -41.47 -63.93 -33.74
N PRO A 30 -40.21 -63.49 -33.53
CA PRO A 30 -39.92 -62.08 -33.30
C PRO A 30 -40.36 -61.25 -34.51
N MET A 31 -40.83 -60.03 -34.26
CA MET A 31 -41.31 -59.14 -35.31
C MET A 31 -40.47 -57.88 -35.34
N PHE A 32 -40.18 -57.39 -36.55
CA PHE A 32 -39.35 -56.20 -36.75
C PHE A 32 -40.11 -55.19 -37.59
N VAL A 33 -40.10 -53.92 -37.14
CA VAL A 33 -40.83 -52.84 -37.79
C VAL A 33 -39.93 -51.63 -37.90
N PRO A 34 -39.52 -51.21 -39.11
CA PRO A 34 -38.83 -49.93 -39.28
C PRO A 34 -39.67 -48.79 -38.71
N GLU A 35 -39.02 -47.83 -38.05
CA GLU A 35 -39.69 -46.61 -37.60
C GLU A 35 -40.07 -45.69 -38.76
N ASN A 36 -40.75 -44.57 -38.46
CA ASN A 36 -41.07 -43.51 -39.42
C ASN A 36 -41.78 -44.00 -40.70
N GLN A 37 -42.50 -45.12 -40.62
CA GLN A 37 -43.22 -45.68 -41.75
C GLN A 37 -44.28 -44.73 -42.28
N ARG A 38 -44.27 -44.52 -43.60
CA ARG A 38 -45.28 -43.73 -44.28
C ARG A 38 -46.61 -44.51 -44.42
N PRO A 39 -47.77 -43.81 -44.40
CA PRO A 39 -49.07 -44.40 -44.71
C PRO A 39 -49.12 -45.10 -46.09
N PRO A 40 -50.06 -46.04 -46.32
CA PRO A 40 -51.24 -46.34 -45.51
C PRO A 40 -51.01 -47.38 -44.39
N PHE A 41 -51.77 -47.25 -43.30
CA PHE A 41 -51.93 -48.25 -42.24
C PHE A 41 -53.34 -48.87 -42.31
N PRO A 42 -53.56 -50.10 -41.82
CA PRO A 42 -52.63 -50.99 -41.09
C PRO A 42 -51.59 -51.66 -41.98
N ARG A 43 -50.39 -51.94 -41.45
CA ARG A 43 -49.33 -52.68 -42.15
C ARG A 43 -49.03 -53.99 -41.41
N ALA A 44 -49.10 -55.11 -42.11
CA ALA A 44 -48.76 -56.42 -41.53
C ALA A 44 -47.25 -56.48 -41.21
N ILE A 45 -46.91 -56.96 -40.02
CA ILE A 45 -45.52 -57.03 -39.51
C ILE A 45 -45.09 -58.47 -39.19
N GLY A 46 -46.05 -59.38 -39.09
CA GLY A 46 -45.79 -60.79 -38.84
C GLY A 46 -47.07 -61.58 -38.65
N MET A 47 -46.94 -62.88 -38.41
CA MET A 47 -48.07 -63.77 -38.18
C MET A 47 -47.74 -64.72 -37.04
N VAL A 48 -48.69 -64.85 -36.11
CA VAL A 48 -48.65 -65.85 -35.04
C VAL A 48 -49.38 -67.10 -35.52
N ILE A 49 -48.78 -68.26 -35.31
CA ILE A 49 -49.31 -69.53 -35.80
C ILE A 49 -49.60 -70.43 -34.59
N SER A 50 -50.79 -71.02 -34.52
CA SER A 50 -51.09 -72.09 -33.58
C SER A 50 -51.36 -73.39 -34.33
N ALA A 51 -50.55 -74.43 -34.05
CA ALA A 51 -50.69 -75.74 -34.68
C ALA A 51 -51.94 -76.52 -34.23
N ASP A 52 -52.50 -76.15 -33.06
CA ASP A 52 -53.63 -76.83 -32.41
C ASP A 52 -54.89 -75.91 -32.36
N MET A 53 -54.97 -74.92 -33.25
CA MET A 53 -56.11 -73.98 -33.33
C MET A 53 -57.40 -74.71 -33.75
N GLN A 54 -58.45 -74.65 -32.93
CA GLN A 54 -59.78 -75.17 -33.24
C GLN A 54 -60.68 -74.06 -33.81
N GLU A 55 -61.76 -74.41 -34.52
CA GLU A 55 -62.67 -73.43 -35.16
C GLU A 55 -63.31 -72.43 -34.18
N ASN A 56 -63.37 -72.75 -32.88
CA ASN A 56 -63.93 -71.90 -31.82
C ASN A 56 -62.85 -71.15 -31.00
N HIS A 57 -61.59 -71.18 -31.44
CA HIS A 57 -60.50 -70.41 -30.82
C HIS A 57 -60.23 -69.12 -31.59
N VAL A 58 -59.77 -68.09 -30.89
CA VAL A 58 -59.34 -66.81 -31.47
C VAL A 58 -58.03 -66.33 -30.85
N PHE A 59 -57.21 -65.62 -31.61
CA PHE A 59 -56.00 -64.98 -31.10
C PHE A 59 -56.33 -63.72 -30.30
N ARG A 60 -55.60 -63.52 -29.21
CA ARG A 60 -55.66 -62.34 -28.35
C ARG A 60 -54.24 -61.82 -28.10
N LEU A 61 -54.07 -60.51 -28.32
CA LEU A 61 -52.83 -59.77 -28.07
C LEU A 61 -53.09 -58.76 -26.94
N THR A 62 -52.18 -58.69 -25.98
CA THR A 62 -52.23 -57.75 -24.84
C THR A 62 -50.82 -57.20 -24.56
N GLY A 63 -50.73 -56.03 -23.92
CA GLY A 63 -49.48 -55.37 -23.56
C GLY A 63 -49.45 -53.88 -23.92
N ARG A 64 -48.31 -53.25 -23.60
CA ARG A 64 -47.97 -51.87 -23.99
C ARG A 64 -47.96 -51.76 -25.51
N GLY A 65 -48.74 -50.86 -26.11
CA GLY A 65 -48.93 -50.83 -27.57
C GLY A 65 -50.28 -51.38 -28.01
N VAL A 66 -51.05 -52.02 -27.13
CA VAL A 66 -52.32 -52.67 -27.49
C VAL A 66 -53.43 -52.21 -26.55
N ASP A 67 -53.45 -52.72 -25.32
CA ASP A 67 -54.41 -52.39 -24.27
C ASP A 67 -53.81 -51.53 -23.14
N GLN A 68 -52.48 -51.39 -23.09
CA GLN A 68 -51.75 -50.47 -22.22
C GLN A 68 -51.08 -49.34 -23.02
N ASP A 69 -50.85 -48.19 -22.39
CA ASP A 69 -50.39 -46.96 -23.06
C ASP A 69 -48.92 -47.05 -23.57
N PRO A 70 -48.64 -46.69 -24.82
CA PRO A 70 -49.57 -46.13 -25.81
C PRO A 70 -50.52 -47.18 -26.39
N LYS A 71 -51.84 -46.95 -26.32
CA LYS A 71 -52.86 -47.92 -26.78
C LYS A 71 -53.03 -47.89 -28.30
N GLY A 72 -53.44 -49.01 -28.87
CA GLY A 72 -53.84 -49.08 -30.29
C GLY A 72 -52.70 -48.89 -31.29
N VAL A 73 -51.47 -49.22 -30.92
CA VAL A 73 -50.30 -49.26 -31.82
C VAL A 73 -50.31 -50.53 -32.67
N PHE A 74 -50.60 -51.68 -32.06
CA PHE A 74 -50.66 -52.98 -32.72
C PHE A 74 -52.04 -53.61 -32.60
N ARG A 75 -52.39 -54.42 -33.60
CA ARG A 75 -53.52 -55.34 -33.54
C ARG A 75 -53.12 -56.72 -34.02
N ILE A 76 -53.78 -57.74 -33.50
CA ILE A 76 -53.78 -59.08 -34.09
C ILE A 76 -55.14 -59.35 -34.73
N ASP A 77 -55.14 -59.90 -35.93
CA ASP A 77 -56.33 -60.47 -36.53
C ASP A 77 -56.71 -61.74 -35.78
N ARG A 78 -57.93 -61.75 -35.23
CA ARG A 78 -58.39 -62.78 -34.29
C ARG A 78 -58.50 -64.17 -34.91
N LEU A 79 -58.60 -64.28 -36.23
CA LEU A 79 -58.80 -65.55 -36.93
C LEU A 79 -57.52 -66.02 -37.62
N THR A 80 -56.80 -65.10 -38.25
CA THR A 80 -55.62 -65.42 -39.07
C THR A 80 -54.30 -65.35 -38.29
N GLY A 81 -54.28 -64.66 -37.14
CA GLY A 81 -53.06 -64.45 -36.37
C GLY A 81 -52.11 -63.40 -36.96
N GLU A 82 -52.52 -62.68 -38.03
CA GLU A 82 -51.74 -61.58 -38.59
C GLU A 82 -51.62 -60.44 -37.58
N VAL A 83 -50.39 -60.05 -37.24
CA VAL A 83 -50.12 -58.88 -36.42
C VAL A 83 -49.80 -57.71 -37.34
N ALA A 84 -50.46 -56.57 -37.11
CA ALA A 84 -50.29 -55.36 -37.89
C ALA A 84 -50.07 -54.13 -37.01
N VAL A 85 -49.20 -53.23 -37.46
CA VAL A 85 -48.99 -51.91 -36.89
C VAL A 85 -49.99 -50.91 -37.48
N LEU A 86 -50.52 -50.02 -36.65
CA LEU A 86 -51.63 -49.12 -36.99
C LEU A 86 -51.21 -47.67 -37.23
N ARG A 87 -50.01 -47.28 -36.82
CA ARG A 87 -49.45 -45.93 -36.99
C ARG A 87 -47.93 -45.99 -37.09
N ALA A 88 -47.31 -44.87 -37.49
CA ALA A 88 -45.86 -44.75 -37.46
C ALA A 88 -45.34 -44.90 -36.02
N LEU A 89 -44.17 -45.53 -35.91
CA LEU A 89 -43.43 -45.70 -34.66
C LEU A 89 -42.21 -44.78 -34.69
N ASP A 90 -41.74 -44.45 -33.50
CA ASP A 90 -40.52 -43.70 -33.21
C ASP A 90 -39.72 -44.58 -32.24
N ARG A 91 -38.52 -44.97 -32.64
CA ARG A 91 -37.66 -45.87 -31.87
C ARG A 91 -37.12 -45.15 -30.63
N GLU A 92 -36.76 -43.88 -30.74
CA GLU A 92 -36.24 -43.07 -29.64
C GLU A 92 -37.28 -42.91 -28.53
N GLU A 93 -38.58 -42.95 -28.87
CA GLU A 93 -39.66 -43.04 -27.88
C GLU A 93 -39.76 -44.45 -27.26
N ILE A 94 -39.87 -45.51 -28.08
CA ILE A 94 -40.00 -46.91 -27.63
C ILE A 94 -39.34 -47.87 -28.63
N ALA A 95 -38.13 -48.35 -28.32
CA ALA A 95 -37.37 -49.26 -29.18
C ALA A 95 -37.93 -50.71 -29.22
N ILE A 96 -38.51 -51.21 -28.12
CA ILE A 96 -38.99 -52.58 -28.02
C ILE A 96 -40.36 -52.63 -27.32
N TYR A 97 -41.32 -53.29 -27.96
CA TYR A 97 -42.62 -53.60 -27.38
C TYR A 97 -42.66 -55.06 -26.92
N HIS A 98 -42.80 -55.26 -25.62
CA HIS A 98 -43.04 -56.56 -25.03
C HIS A 98 -44.55 -56.82 -24.92
N LEU A 99 -45.05 -57.68 -25.81
CA LEU A 99 -46.45 -58.05 -25.92
C LEU A 99 -46.64 -59.50 -25.50
N GLU A 100 -47.89 -59.87 -25.20
CA GLU A 100 -48.27 -61.24 -24.89
C GLU A 100 -49.34 -61.71 -25.87
N VAL A 101 -49.12 -62.89 -26.45
CA VAL A 101 -50.08 -63.54 -27.34
C VAL A 101 -50.65 -64.78 -26.65
N SER A 102 -51.96 -64.90 -26.71
CA SER A 102 -52.70 -66.07 -26.23
C SER A 102 -53.78 -66.47 -27.23
N THR A 103 -54.23 -67.71 -27.18
CA THR A 103 -55.47 -68.14 -27.85
C THR A 103 -56.56 -68.26 -26.79
N THR A 104 -57.75 -67.76 -27.09
CA THR A 104 -58.92 -67.83 -26.20
C THR A 104 -60.06 -68.57 -26.89
N ASP A 105 -60.91 -69.25 -26.14
CA ASP A 105 -62.18 -69.73 -26.66
C ASP A 105 -63.17 -68.56 -26.91
N LEU A 106 -64.32 -68.84 -27.52
CA LEU A 106 -65.38 -67.84 -27.75
C LEU A 106 -65.93 -67.21 -26.45
N SER A 107 -65.68 -67.80 -25.28
CA SER A 107 -66.06 -67.25 -23.97
C SER A 107 -64.99 -66.31 -23.37
N GLY A 108 -63.84 -66.17 -24.03
CA GLY A 108 -62.73 -65.33 -23.61
C GLY A 108 -61.76 -66.01 -22.63
N LYS A 109 -61.93 -67.31 -22.35
CA LYS A 109 -61.02 -68.08 -21.50
C LYS A 109 -59.77 -68.46 -22.30
N VAL A 110 -58.60 -68.19 -21.72
CA VAL A 110 -57.30 -68.57 -22.33
C VAL A 110 -57.20 -70.09 -22.44
N VAL A 111 -56.97 -70.57 -23.65
CA VAL A 111 -56.79 -71.98 -24.01
C VAL A 111 -55.31 -72.30 -24.19
N GLU A 112 -54.54 -71.38 -24.76
CA GLU A 112 -53.08 -71.48 -24.90
C GLU A 112 -52.40 -70.12 -24.69
N GLY A 113 -51.20 -70.12 -24.11
CA GLY A 113 -50.45 -68.90 -23.74
C GLY A 113 -50.70 -68.45 -22.30
N PRO A 114 -50.21 -67.26 -21.91
CA PRO A 114 -49.54 -66.26 -22.75
C PRO A 114 -48.13 -66.69 -23.19
N VAL A 115 -47.76 -66.33 -24.41
CA VAL A 115 -46.40 -66.43 -24.96
C VAL A 115 -45.91 -65.02 -25.30
N ALA A 116 -44.69 -64.68 -24.90
CA ALA A 116 -44.10 -63.38 -25.19
C ALA A 116 -43.90 -63.19 -26.70
N LEU A 117 -44.39 -62.07 -27.21
CA LEU A 117 -44.09 -61.52 -28.53
C LEU A 117 -43.25 -60.27 -28.33
N GLU A 118 -42.03 -60.30 -28.85
CA GLU A 118 -41.18 -59.11 -28.93
C GLU A 118 -41.35 -58.48 -30.31
N VAL A 119 -41.73 -57.20 -30.32
CA VAL A 119 -41.72 -56.37 -31.52
C VAL A 119 -40.60 -55.35 -31.38
N SER A 120 -39.53 -55.53 -32.14
CA SER A 120 -38.38 -54.62 -32.17
C SER A 120 -38.59 -53.56 -33.25
N VAL A 121 -38.42 -52.30 -32.90
CA VAL A 121 -38.43 -51.19 -33.86
C VAL A 121 -37.04 -51.10 -34.49
N ILE A 122 -36.97 -51.15 -35.82
CA ILE A 122 -35.70 -51.01 -36.55
C ILE A 122 -35.42 -49.51 -36.70
N ASP A 123 -34.25 -49.12 -36.21
CA ASP A 123 -33.64 -47.80 -36.29
C ASP A 123 -33.58 -47.26 -37.72
N GLN A 124 -33.89 -45.98 -37.89
CA GLN A 124 -33.57 -45.20 -39.09
C GLN A 124 -32.67 -44.02 -38.71
N ASN A 125 -31.90 -43.52 -39.68
CA ASN A 125 -31.09 -42.32 -39.48
C ASN A 125 -31.96 -41.08 -39.66
N ASP A 126 -32.67 -40.67 -38.61
CA ASP A 126 -33.51 -39.47 -38.60
C ASP A 126 -33.18 -38.46 -37.51
N ASN A 127 -32.30 -38.80 -36.58
CA ASN A 127 -31.70 -37.84 -35.67
C ASN A 127 -30.34 -37.40 -36.22
N ARG A 128 -30.04 -36.10 -36.09
CA ARG A 128 -28.74 -35.56 -36.47
C ARG A 128 -27.86 -35.47 -35.23
N PRO A 129 -26.52 -35.48 -35.39
CA PRO A 129 -25.61 -35.23 -34.29
C PRO A 129 -25.82 -33.85 -33.67
N ILE A 130 -25.79 -33.75 -32.34
CA ILE A 130 -25.91 -32.51 -31.59
C ILE A 130 -24.70 -32.37 -30.67
N PHE A 131 -23.98 -31.26 -30.80
CA PHE A 131 -22.87 -30.93 -29.88
C PHE A 131 -23.38 -30.64 -28.48
N GLN A 132 -22.59 -31.03 -27.48
CA GLN A 132 -22.89 -30.78 -26.07
C GLN A 132 -22.99 -29.28 -25.78
N GLU A 133 -22.06 -28.49 -26.33
CA GLU A 133 -22.04 -27.04 -26.18
C GLU A 133 -22.29 -26.35 -27.51
N ALA A 134 -22.99 -25.20 -27.46
CA ALA A 134 -23.24 -24.39 -28.66
C ALA A 134 -21.96 -23.70 -29.19
N ARG A 135 -20.98 -23.47 -28.32
CA ARG A 135 -19.66 -22.91 -28.64
C ARG A 135 -18.62 -23.45 -27.66
N TYR A 136 -17.43 -23.73 -28.16
CA TYR A 136 -16.29 -24.19 -27.37
C TYR A 136 -15.22 -23.10 -27.29
N ALA A 137 -14.52 -23.02 -26.18
CA ALA A 137 -13.37 -22.15 -25.99
C ALA A 137 -12.23 -22.95 -25.38
N GLY A 138 -11.02 -22.75 -25.87
CA GLY A 138 -9.82 -23.35 -25.28
C GLY A 138 -8.60 -22.53 -25.56
N GLU A 139 -7.53 -22.93 -24.89
CA GLU A 139 -6.29 -22.17 -24.85
C GLU A 139 -5.13 -23.11 -25.13
N VAL A 140 -4.11 -22.59 -25.80
CA VAL A 140 -2.87 -23.32 -26.02
C VAL A 140 -1.70 -22.37 -25.85
N LEU A 141 -0.73 -22.79 -25.04
CA LEU A 141 0.49 -22.03 -24.84
C LEU A 141 1.28 -21.98 -26.15
N GLU A 142 1.81 -20.83 -26.49
CA GLU A 142 2.75 -20.73 -27.60
C GLU A 142 3.99 -21.61 -27.40
N GLY A 143 4.68 -21.93 -28.50
CA GLY A 143 5.81 -22.85 -28.48
C GLY A 143 5.45 -24.27 -28.03
N SER A 144 4.16 -24.60 -27.90
CA SER A 144 3.72 -25.94 -27.53
C SER A 144 4.16 -26.97 -28.58
N PRO A 145 4.64 -28.16 -28.17
CA PRO A 145 4.98 -29.24 -29.08
C PRO A 145 3.82 -29.59 -30.02
N THR A 146 4.14 -30.00 -31.25
CA THR A 146 3.17 -30.58 -32.16
C THR A 146 2.52 -31.81 -31.52
N GLY A 147 1.19 -31.92 -31.63
CA GLY A 147 0.38 -32.95 -30.99
C GLY A 147 -0.13 -32.59 -29.60
N THR A 148 0.04 -31.34 -29.15
CA THR A 148 -0.52 -30.86 -27.88
C THR A 148 -2.04 -30.77 -28.00
N THR A 149 -2.76 -31.46 -27.10
CA THR A 149 -4.22 -31.40 -27.01
C THR A 149 -4.67 -30.05 -26.47
N VAL A 150 -5.56 -29.37 -27.21
CA VAL A 150 -6.12 -28.06 -26.87
C VAL A 150 -7.47 -28.21 -26.16
N MET A 151 -8.36 -29.03 -26.73
CA MET A 151 -9.69 -29.31 -26.19
C MET A 151 -10.25 -30.60 -26.80
N THR A 152 -11.37 -31.09 -26.27
CA THR A 152 -12.10 -32.24 -26.82
C THR A 152 -13.53 -31.83 -27.16
N MET A 153 -13.96 -32.16 -28.37
CA MET A 153 -15.30 -31.93 -28.88
C MET A 153 -16.20 -33.12 -28.59
N THR A 154 -17.42 -32.86 -28.12
CA THR A 154 -18.39 -33.91 -27.79
C THR A 154 -19.71 -33.64 -28.48
N ALA A 155 -20.16 -34.58 -29.29
CA ALA A 155 -21.51 -34.60 -29.86
C ALA A 155 -22.21 -35.93 -29.55
N TYR A 156 -23.54 -35.90 -29.58
CA TYR A 156 -24.42 -37.03 -29.31
C TYR A 156 -25.39 -37.22 -30.47
N ASP A 157 -25.66 -38.48 -30.80
CA ASP A 157 -26.74 -38.87 -31.69
C ASP A 157 -27.76 -39.71 -30.90
N ALA A 158 -29.04 -39.55 -31.22
CA ALA A 158 -30.13 -40.24 -30.53
C ALA A 158 -30.47 -41.60 -31.17
N ASP A 159 -30.03 -41.83 -32.41
CA ASP A 159 -30.20 -43.10 -33.13
C ASP A 159 -29.48 -44.26 -32.41
N ASP A 160 -29.63 -45.49 -32.90
CA ASP A 160 -29.10 -46.67 -32.22
C ASP A 160 -27.56 -46.69 -32.15
N PRO A 161 -26.95 -46.67 -30.94
CA PRO A 161 -25.50 -46.68 -30.77
C PRO A 161 -24.84 -47.99 -31.21
N SER A 162 -25.62 -49.05 -31.46
CA SER A 162 -25.12 -50.31 -32.01
C SER A 162 -25.07 -50.35 -33.54
N THR A 163 -25.60 -49.32 -34.21
CA THR A 163 -25.60 -49.20 -35.68
C THR A 163 -24.71 -48.05 -36.13
N GLU A 164 -24.46 -47.94 -37.44
CA GLU A 164 -23.71 -46.80 -38.00
C GLU A 164 -24.46 -45.47 -37.88
N ASN A 165 -25.79 -45.49 -37.65
CA ASN A 165 -26.62 -44.28 -37.58
C ASN A 165 -26.20 -43.35 -36.43
N ALA A 166 -25.64 -43.87 -35.34
CA ALA A 166 -25.12 -43.06 -34.25
C ALA A 166 -23.57 -43.02 -34.17
N VAL A 167 -22.85 -43.63 -35.12
CA VAL A 167 -21.38 -43.61 -35.14
C VAL A 167 -20.90 -42.29 -35.74
N LEU A 168 -20.36 -41.42 -34.88
CA LEU A 168 -19.93 -40.08 -35.24
C LEU A 168 -18.50 -40.02 -35.78
N ARG A 169 -18.27 -39.09 -36.71
CA ARG A 169 -16.94 -38.60 -37.10
C ARG A 169 -16.86 -37.08 -37.07
N TYR A 170 -15.77 -36.55 -36.54
CA TYR A 170 -15.53 -35.11 -36.41
C TYR A 170 -14.60 -34.57 -37.50
N PHE A 171 -14.87 -33.34 -37.95
CA PHE A 171 -14.08 -32.66 -38.98
C PHE A 171 -13.97 -31.15 -38.67
N ILE A 172 -12.79 -30.58 -38.90
CA ILE A 172 -12.64 -29.12 -39.02
C ILE A 172 -12.89 -28.76 -40.48
N THR A 173 -13.94 -28.00 -40.76
CA THR A 173 -14.27 -27.57 -42.13
C THR A 173 -13.67 -26.23 -42.50
N LYS A 174 -13.39 -25.39 -41.49
CA LYS A 174 -12.82 -24.06 -41.69
C LYS A 174 -12.02 -23.63 -40.47
N GLN A 175 -10.89 -22.96 -40.71
CA GLN A 175 -10.11 -22.23 -39.73
C GLN A 175 -10.03 -20.76 -40.17
N SER A 176 -10.21 -19.83 -39.23
CA SER A 176 -10.04 -18.40 -39.46
C SER A 176 -9.21 -17.78 -38.33
N PRO A 177 -8.10 -17.09 -38.63
CA PRO A 177 -7.50 -16.90 -39.96
C PRO A 177 -6.78 -18.14 -40.51
N ASP A 178 -6.42 -18.08 -41.80
CA ASP A 178 -5.66 -19.12 -42.52
C ASP A 178 -4.13 -18.89 -42.48
N LYS A 179 -3.69 -17.88 -41.74
CA LYS A 179 -2.28 -17.54 -41.51
C LYS A 179 -1.91 -17.85 -40.07
N PRO A 180 -0.66 -18.28 -39.81
CA PRO A 180 0.43 -18.55 -40.75
C PRO A 180 0.23 -19.81 -41.60
N SER A 181 -0.67 -20.71 -41.18
CA SER A 181 -1.03 -21.93 -41.91
C SER A 181 -2.55 -22.15 -41.85
N PRO A 182 -3.19 -22.62 -42.93
CA PRO A 182 -4.62 -22.99 -42.91
C PRO A 182 -4.91 -24.22 -42.05
N ASN A 183 -3.86 -24.99 -41.71
CA ASN A 183 -3.95 -26.20 -40.91
C ASN A 183 -3.05 -26.03 -39.68
N MET A 184 -3.50 -25.24 -38.70
CA MET A 184 -2.80 -25.15 -37.40
C MET A 184 -3.26 -26.24 -36.43
N PHE A 185 -4.49 -26.69 -36.60
CA PHE A 185 -5.14 -27.66 -35.72
C PHE A 185 -5.64 -28.86 -36.51
N TYR A 186 -5.66 -30.00 -35.85
CA TYR A 186 -6.25 -31.24 -36.34
C TYR A 186 -7.23 -31.76 -35.30
N ILE A 187 -8.36 -32.30 -35.75
CA ILE A 187 -9.32 -32.99 -34.89
C ILE A 187 -9.22 -34.50 -35.13
N ASP A 188 -9.06 -35.27 -34.06
CA ASP A 188 -9.18 -36.73 -34.13
C ASP A 188 -10.63 -37.06 -34.53
N PRO A 189 -10.84 -37.72 -35.68
CA PRO A 189 -12.18 -37.92 -36.20
C PRO A 189 -13.00 -38.90 -35.35
N GLU A 190 -12.40 -39.72 -34.49
CA GLU A 190 -13.12 -40.66 -33.62
C GLU A 190 -13.27 -40.11 -32.20
N ARG A 191 -12.21 -39.47 -31.66
CA ARG A 191 -12.19 -38.98 -30.28
C ARG A 191 -12.73 -37.55 -30.11
N GLY A 192 -12.69 -36.74 -31.17
CA GLY A 192 -13.00 -35.31 -31.09
C GLY A 192 -11.91 -34.46 -30.46
N ASP A 193 -10.73 -35.02 -30.18
CA ASP A 193 -9.59 -34.28 -29.62
C ASP A 193 -8.99 -33.33 -30.66
N ILE A 194 -8.98 -32.04 -30.35
CA ILE A 194 -8.29 -31.03 -31.15
C ILE A 194 -6.85 -30.91 -30.66
N VAL A 195 -5.90 -31.11 -31.57
CA VAL A 195 -4.46 -31.03 -31.30
C VAL A 195 -3.76 -30.04 -32.22
N THR A 196 -2.64 -29.48 -31.77
CA THR A 196 -1.77 -28.65 -32.62
C THR A 196 -1.06 -29.52 -33.67
N VAL A 197 -0.97 -29.04 -34.92
CA VAL A 197 -0.18 -29.67 -35.99
C VAL A 197 0.92 -28.77 -36.55
N ILE A 198 0.92 -27.50 -36.16
CA ILE A 198 1.95 -26.53 -36.52
C ILE A 198 3.25 -26.76 -35.72
N SER A 199 4.38 -26.32 -36.29
CA SER A 199 5.67 -26.33 -35.58
C SER A 199 5.61 -25.42 -34.35
N PRO A 200 6.23 -25.79 -33.22
CA PRO A 200 6.35 -24.92 -32.04
C PRO A 200 6.89 -23.53 -32.38
N THR A 201 7.85 -23.45 -33.31
CA THR A 201 8.49 -22.19 -33.73
C THR A 201 7.59 -21.27 -34.57
N LEU A 202 6.45 -21.77 -35.06
CA LEU A 202 5.48 -20.99 -35.84
C LEU A 202 4.19 -20.73 -35.05
N LEU A 203 4.04 -21.38 -33.90
CA LEU A 203 3.01 -21.09 -32.91
C LEU A 203 3.61 -20.13 -31.90
N ASP A 204 3.90 -18.92 -32.35
CA ASP A 204 4.67 -17.90 -31.64
C ASP A 204 3.85 -16.61 -31.64
N ARG A 205 3.31 -16.27 -30.47
CA ARG A 205 2.27 -15.26 -30.27
C ARG A 205 2.70 -13.91 -30.84
N GLU A 206 3.97 -13.56 -30.69
CA GLU A 206 4.60 -12.31 -31.14
C GLU A 206 4.67 -12.19 -32.66
N THR A 207 4.76 -13.32 -33.38
CA THR A 207 4.84 -13.32 -34.85
C THR A 207 3.51 -13.63 -35.54
N LEU A 208 2.53 -14.16 -34.80
CA LEU A 208 1.20 -14.43 -35.32
C LEU A 208 0.43 -13.13 -35.62
N PRO A 209 -0.40 -13.08 -36.69
CA PRO A 209 -1.21 -11.91 -37.01
C PRO A 209 -2.37 -11.70 -36.01
N THR A 210 -2.73 -12.74 -35.27
CA THR A 210 -3.76 -12.72 -34.23
C THR A 210 -3.50 -13.84 -33.23
N THR A 211 -3.97 -13.65 -32.00
CA THR A 211 -3.92 -14.65 -30.92
C THR A 211 -5.19 -15.50 -30.85
N GLN A 212 -6.20 -15.25 -31.67
CA GLN A 212 -7.48 -15.99 -31.64
C GLN A 212 -7.79 -16.66 -32.99
N TYR A 213 -8.12 -17.94 -32.92
CA TYR A 213 -8.50 -18.77 -34.06
C TYR A 213 -9.90 -19.33 -33.88
N GLU A 214 -10.75 -19.14 -34.88
CA GLU A 214 -12.10 -19.70 -34.92
C GLU A 214 -12.14 -20.91 -35.85
N LEU A 215 -12.60 -22.05 -35.33
CA LEU A 215 -12.77 -23.30 -36.04
C LEU A 215 -14.25 -23.60 -36.23
N GLU A 216 -14.65 -23.90 -37.47
CA GLU A 216 -15.96 -24.48 -37.77
C GLU A 216 -15.83 -26.00 -37.76
N ILE A 217 -16.60 -26.65 -36.89
CA ILE A 217 -16.49 -28.08 -36.59
C ILE A 217 -17.78 -28.76 -36.95
N VAL A 218 -17.67 -29.90 -37.63
CA VAL A 218 -18.80 -30.73 -38.05
C VAL A 218 -18.68 -32.10 -37.41
N ALA A 219 -19.74 -32.56 -36.76
CA ALA A 219 -19.93 -33.96 -36.39
C ALA A 219 -20.90 -34.59 -37.39
N LYS A 220 -20.52 -35.75 -37.93
CA LYS A 220 -21.30 -36.44 -38.95
C LYS A 220 -21.50 -37.90 -38.56
N ASP A 221 -22.75 -38.36 -38.59
CA ASP A 221 -23.08 -39.76 -38.35
C ASP A 221 -22.71 -40.68 -39.54
N MET A 222 -23.13 -41.94 -39.50
CA MET A 222 -22.83 -42.95 -40.52
C MET A 222 -21.33 -43.12 -40.75
N ALA A 223 -20.56 -43.07 -39.65
CA ALA A 223 -19.11 -43.06 -39.65
C ALA A 223 -18.50 -42.00 -40.61
N GLY A 224 -19.16 -40.84 -40.75
CA GLY A 224 -18.73 -39.75 -41.62
C GLY A 224 -19.07 -39.92 -43.11
N SER A 225 -19.92 -40.89 -43.46
CA SER A 225 -20.32 -41.16 -44.84
C SER A 225 -21.07 -39.99 -45.48
N ASN A 226 -21.05 -39.87 -46.82
CA ASN A 226 -21.74 -38.79 -47.54
C ASN A 226 -23.26 -38.79 -47.38
N VAL A 227 -23.85 -39.91 -46.97
CA VAL A 227 -25.28 -40.05 -46.71
C VAL A 227 -25.69 -39.69 -45.27
N GLY A 228 -24.72 -39.50 -44.36
CA GLY A 228 -24.99 -39.18 -42.97
C GLY A 228 -25.45 -37.74 -42.74
N LEU A 229 -26.21 -37.52 -41.66
CA LEU A 229 -26.62 -36.21 -41.20
C LEU A 229 -25.47 -35.54 -40.43
N SER A 230 -25.60 -34.22 -40.24
CA SER A 230 -24.53 -33.41 -39.64
C SER A 230 -25.06 -32.41 -38.63
N GLY A 231 -24.30 -32.28 -37.55
CA GLY A 231 -24.34 -31.18 -36.59
C GLY A 231 -23.10 -30.29 -36.77
N THR A 232 -23.24 -29.01 -36.47
CA THR A 232 -22.16 -28.03 -36.61
C THR A 232 -22.00 -27.22 -35.32
N THR A 233 -20.78 -26.86 -34.96
CA THR A 233 -20.47 -25.95 -33.86
C THR A 233 -19.21 -25.12 -34.17
N THR A 234 -18.92 -24.13 -33.35
CA THR A 234 -17.72 -23.30 -33.46
C THR A 234 -16.84 -23.45 -32.22
N ALA A 235 -15.53 -23.57 -32.41
CA ALA A 235 -14.55 -23.53 -31.33
C ALA A 235 -13.61 -22.34 -31.50
N THR A 236 -13.40 -21.57 -30.44
CA THR A 236 -12.41 -20.49 -30.40
C THR A 236 -11.18 -20.96 -29.62
N ILE A 237 -10.02 -20.84 -30.23
CA ILE A 237 -8.73 -21.16 -29.62
C ILE A 237 -7.94 -19.88 -29.41
N THR A 238 -7.55 -19.61 -28.18
CA THR A 238 -6.66 -18.49 -27.84
C THR A 238 -5.24 -19.02 -27.65
N ILE A 239 -4.28 -18.39 -28.31
CA ILE A 239 -2.85 -18.64 -28.09
C ILE A 239 -2.44 -17.82 -26.87
N THR A 240 -1.99 -18.51 -25.82
CA THR A 240 -1.54 -17.86 -24.58
C THR A 240 -0.04 -17.62 -24.59
N ASP A 241 0.32 -16.54 -23.92
CA ASP A 241 1.65 -15.96 -23.81
C ASP A 241 2.60 -16.81 -22.95
N LYS A 242 3.88 -16.80 -23.32
CA LYS A 242 4.96 -17.43 -22.60
C LYS A 242 6.14 -16.47 -22.57
N ASN A 243 6.65 -16.16 -21.38
CA ASN A 243 7.79 -15.26 -21.21
C ASN A 243 9.07 -15.78 -21.89
N ASP A 244 9.25 -15.47 -23.17
CA ASP A 244 10.40 -15.81 -23.99
C ASP A 244 11.06 -14.59 -24.65
N HIS A 245 10.57 -13.39 -24.36
CA HIS A 245 11.23 -12.13 -24.66
C HIS A 245 11.65 -11.42 -23.38
N ALA A 246 12.94 -11.11 -23.27
CA ALA A 246 13.44 -10.28 -22.17
C ALA A 246 13.21 -8.79 -22.46
N PRO A 247 12.99 -7.96 -21.42
CA PRO A 247 12.79 -6.54 -21.57
C PRO A 247 14.14 -5.89 -21.92
N GLU A 248 14.10 -5.05 -22.94
CA GLU A 248 15.28 -4.39 -23.48
C GLU A 248 15.16 -2.88 -23.33
N PHE A 249 16.18 -2.23 -22.77
CA PHE A 249 16.21 -0.78 -22.80
C PHE A 249 16.33 -0.27 -24.24
N THR A 250 15.47 0.69 -24.58
CA THR A 250 15.52 1.40 -25.86
C THR A 250 16.84 2.14 -26.10
N HIS A 251 17.56 2.49 -25.02
CA HIS A 251 18.84 3.16 -25.04
C HIS A 251 19.79 2.55 -24.01
N SER A 252 21.07 2.43 -24.34
CA SER A 252 22.09 1.94 -23.40
C SER A 252 22.56 3.00 -22.38
N LEU A 253 22.29 4.28 -22.67
CA LEU A 253 22.64 5.43 -21.84
C LEU A 253 21.45 6.38 -21.74
N PHE A 254 21.05 6.67 -20.50
CA PHE A 254 20.10 7.74 -20.17
C PHE A 254 20.84 8.87 -19.47
N GLN A 255 20.39 10.11 -19.70
CA GLN A 255 20.96 11.29 -19.08
C GLN A 255 19.88 12.04 -18.32
N ALA A 256 20.21 12.48 -17.12
CA ALA A 256 19.33 13.26 -16.27
C ALA A 256 20.12 14.43 -15.65
N SER A 257 19.44 15.55 -15.44
CA SER A 257 19.95 16.67 -14.67
C SER A 257 19.01 16.93 -13.51
N VAL A 258 19.57 17.17 -12.32
CA VAL A 258 18.80 17.51 -11.13
C VAL A 258 19.50 18.62 -10.38
N ASP A 259 18.75 19.62 -9.95
CA ASP A 259 19.25 20.66 -9.07
C ASP A 259 19.58 20.03 -7.70
N GLU A 260 20.69 20.43 -7.10
CA GLU A 260 21.01 19.97 -5.75
C GLU A 260 19.93 20.35 -4.73
N GLY A 261 19.88 19.65 -3.59
CA GLY A 261 18.79 19.83 -2.63
C GLY A 261 17.42 19.27 -3.07
N SER A 262 17.20 19.04 -4.37
CA SER A 262 15.90 18.60 -4.91
C SER A 262 15.68 17.09 -4.78
N THR A 263 14.40 16.70 -4.74
CA THR A 263 13.96 15.29 -4.68
C THR A 263 12.83 15.05 -5.69
N GLY A 264 12.64 13.80 -6.12
CA GLY A 264 11.61 13.42 -7.09
C GLY A 264 12.16 12.66 -8.29
N VAL A 265 11.30 12.40 -9.28
CA VAL A 265 11.64 11.66 -10.51
C VAL A 265 12.50 12.54 -11.41
N ILE A 266 13.65 12.01 -11.84
CA ILE A 266 14.64 12.73 -12.67
C ILE A 266 14.72 12.20 -14.10
N VAL A 267 14.36 10.94 -14.34
CA VAL A 267 14.31 10.35 -15.68
C VAL A 267 13.42 9.12 -15.70
N ASN A 268 12.70 8.92 -16.82
CA ASN A 268 11.98 7.69 -17.11
C ASN A 268 12.82 6.83 -18.05
N LEU A 269 12.99 5.57 -17.69
CA LEU A 269 13.69 4.57 -18.48
C LEU A 269 12.67 3.83 -19.34
N THR A 270 12.85 3.91 -20.64
CA THR A 270 11.96 3.27 -21.62
C THR A 270 12.51 1.91 -22.03
N VAL A 271 11.67 0.88 -21.89
CA VAL A 271 11.96 -0.51 -22.28
C VAL A 271 10.99 -0.99 -23.35
N ASP A 272 11.44 -1.92 -24.17
CA ASP A 272 10.63 -2.67 -25.13
C ASP A 272 10.61 -4.13 -24.69
N ASP A 273 9.41 -4.69 -24.60
CA ASP A 273 9.16 -6.10 -24.30
C ASP A 273 8.01 -6.55 -25.21
N ARG A 274 8.16 -7.73 -25.83
CA ARG A 274 7.26 -8.21 -26.87
C ARG A 274 6.16 -9.13 -26.34
N ASP A 275 6.29 -9.60 -25.10
CA ASP A 275 5.30 -10.46 -24.47
C ASP A 275 3.96 -9.73 -24.25
N ASP A 276 2.92 -10.44 -23.80
CA ASP A 276 1.59 -9.87 -23.59
C ASP A 276 1.56 -8.80 -22.48
N PRO A 277 1.18 -7.53 -22.78
CA PRO A 277 1.09 -6.47 -21.77
C PRO A 277 0.15 -6.75 -20.59
N ALA A 278 -0.75 -7.73 -20.72
CA ALA A 278 -1.64 -8.15 -19.64
C ALA A 278 -0.98 -9.07 -18.60
N THR A 279 0.18 -9.66 -18.88
CA THR A 279 0.82 -10.71 -18.07
C THR A 279 2.01 -10.18 -17.26
N GLY A 280 2.52 -10.99 -16.31
CA GLY A 280 3.78 -10.71 -15.62
C GLY A 280 5.02 -10.96 -16.49
N ALA A 281 4.84 -11.56 -17.67
CA ALA A 281 5.88 -11.69 -18.68
C ALA A 281 6.29 -10.32 -19.20
N TRP A 282 5.35 -9.44 -19.53
CA TRP A 282 5.69 -8.10 -20.03
C TRP A 282 6.07 -7.07 -18.94
N ARG A 283 5.58 -7.25 -17.70
CA ARG A 283 5.79 -6.27 -16.62
C ARG A 283 7.24 -6.20 -16.17
N ALA A 284 7.82 -5.01 -16.29
CA ALA A 284 9.20 -4.73 -15.95
C ALA A 284 9.39 -4.52 -14.45
N VAL A 285 10.49 -5.03 -13.93
CA VAL A 285 10.98 -4.87 -12.57
C VAL A 285 12.39 -4.31 -12.65
N TYR A 286 12.54 -3.06 -12.21
CA TYR A 286 13.81 -2.34 -12.26
C TYR A 286 14.59 -2.50 -10.96
N SER A 287 15.92 -2.58 -11.07
CA SER A 287 16.82 -2.60 -9.92
C SER A 287 18.10 -1.83 -10.21
N ILE A 288 18.57 -1.08 -9.21
CA ILE A 288 19.88 -0.42 -9.29
C ILE A 288 20.94 -1.42 -8.81
N ILE A 289 21.76 -1.90 -9.73
CA ILE A 289 22.77 -2.94 -9.45
C ILE A 289 24.16 -2.35 -9.17
N ASN A 290 24.41 -1.08 -9.52
CA ASN A 290 25.65 -0.38 -9.20
C ASN A 290 25.45 1.15 -9.14
N GLY A 291 26.35 1.87 -8.48
CA GLY A 291 26.39 3.35 -8.47
C GLY A 291 25.63 4.04 -7.34
N ASN A 292 24.88 3.32 -6.51
CA ASN A 292 23.99 3.90 -5.48
C ASN A 292 24.43 3.59 -4.04
N VAL A 293 25.71 3.84 -3.70
CA VAL A 293 26.28 3.51 -2.37
C VAL A 293 25.58 4.28 -1.23
N GLY A 294 25.19 5.54 -1.46
CA GLY A 294 24.51 6.39 -0.48
C GLY A 294 23.01 6.13 -0.34
N GLN A 295 22.43 5.26 -1.18
CA GLN A 295 20.98 5.07 -1.30
C GLN A 295 20.25 6.41 -1.50
N SER A 296 20.81 7.28 -2.34
CA SER A 296 20.20 8.57 -2.69
C SER A 296 19.23 8.44 -3.86
N PHE A 297 19.32 7.35 -4.61
CA PHE A 297 18.46 7.04 -5.75
C PHE A 297 17.55 5.84 -5.46
N GLU A 298 16.38 5.85 -6.07
CA GLU A 298 15.43 4.74 -6.10
C GLU A 298 14.92 4.59 -7.54
N VAL A 299 14.52 3.38 -7.92
CA VAL A 299 13.86 3.12 -9.21
C VAL A 299 12.57 2.35 -8.96
N GLN A 300 11.49 2.79 -9.58
CA GLN A 300 10.18 2.15 -9.48
C GLN A 300 9.57 1.97 -10.88
N THR A 301 8.86 0.88 -11.09
CA THR A 301 8.09 0.67 -12.32
C THR A 301 6.84 1.53 -12.29
N ASN A 302 6.61 2.30 -13.35
CA ASN A 302 5.36 3.00 -13.57
C ASN A 302 4.27 1.99 -14.02
N PRO A 303 3.17 1.83 -13.25
CA PRO A 303 2.14 0.83 -13.56
C PRO A 303 1.34 1.12 -14.84
N ASP A 304 1.36 2.38 -15.32
CA ASP A 304 0.54 2.79 -16.48
C ASP A 304 1.23 2.52 -17.83
N ASN A 305 2.57 2.58 -17.86
CA ASN A 305 3.34 2.53 -19.10
C ASN A 305 4.61 1.65 -19.04
N ASN A 306 4.85 0.96 -17.92
CA ASN A 306 5.98 0.05 -17.71
C ASN A 306 7.38 0.71 -17.73
N GLU A 307 7.44 2.04 -17.73
CA GLU A 307 8.70 2.78 -17.67
C GLU A 307 9.32 2.74 -16.27
N GLY A 308 10.65 2.74 -16.20
CA GLY A 308 11.38 2.83 -14.93
C GLY A 308 11.54 4.27 -14.49
N MET A 309 10.85 4.70 -13.44
CA MET A 309 11.01 6.04 -12.87
C MET A 309 12.20 6.05 -11.91
N VAL A 310 13.31 6.68 -12.32
CA VAL A 310 14.45 6.90 -11.44
C VAL A 310 14.22 8.18 -10.67
N SER A 311 14.30 8.12 -9.35
CA SER A 311 14.04 9.24 -8.44
C SER A 311 15.17 9.48 -7.45
N VAL A 312 15.37 10.75 -7.12
CA VAL A 312 16.21 11.18 -6.00
C VAL A 312 15.37 11.17 -4.72
N VAL A 313 15.77 10.34 -3.76
CA VAL A 313 15.09 10.17 -2.46
C VAL A 313 15.84 10.80 -1.30
N LYS A 314 17.14 11.06 -1.47
CA LYS A 314 17.94 11.87 -0.55
C LYS A 314 18.56 13.02 -1.34
N PRO A 315 18.49 14.27 -0.83
CA PRO A 315 19.10 15.42 -1.48
C PRO A 315 20.56 15.14 -1.82
N LEU A 316 20.94 15.53 -3.04
CA LEU A 316 22.33 15.51 -3.50
C LEU A 316 22.98 16.85 -3.20
N ASP A 317 24.30 16.84 -3.13
CA ASP A 317 25.18 17.97 -2.80
C ASP A 317 26.23 18.04 -3.91
N TYR A 318 26.24 19.17 -4.62
CA TYR A 318 27.07 19.38 -5.80
C TYR A 318 28.56 19.41 -5.44
N GLU A 319 28.91 20.13 -4.37
CA GLU A 319 30.26 20.32 -3.82
C GLU A 319 30.91 18.99 -3.48
N ASN A 320 30.11 18.03 -3.02
CA ASN A 320 30.58 16.69 -2.71
C ASN A 320 30.71 15.81 -3.97
N THR A 321 29.66 15.69 -4.79
CA THR A 321 29.69 14.85 -5.99
C THR A 321 28.76 15.35 -7.09
N ALA A 322 29.31 16.08 -8.06
CA ALA A 322 28.54 16.61 -9.20
C ALA A 322 28.06 15.57 -10.23
N TYR A 323 28.65 14.37 -10.27
CA TYR A 323 28.33 13.34 -11.27
C TYR A 323 28.09 11.98 -10.65
N HIS A 324 26.92 11.41 -10.91
CA HIS A 324 26.59 10.04 -10.53
C HIS A 324 26.41 9.16 -11.77
N THR A 325 26.90 7.94 -11.69
CA THR A 325 26.72 6.91 -12.71
C THR A 325 26.03 5.72 -12.09
N LEU A 326 24.79 5.46 -12.50
CA LEU A 326 23.98 4.35 -12.01
C LEU A 326 23.95 3.25 -13.08
N LEU A 327 24.09 2.00 -12.66
CA LEU A 327 23.85 0.85 -13.52
C LEU A 327 22.53 0.21 -13.12
N ILE A 328 21.59 0.17 -14.05
CA ILE A 328 20.23 -0.29 -13.83
C ILE A 328 20.01 -1.58 -14.62
N ARG A 329 19.39 -2.56 -13.98
CA ARG A 329 18.92 -3.80 -14.60
C ARG A 329 17.41 -3.81 -14.65
N VAL A 330 16.86 -4.28 -15.76
CA VAL A 330 15.44 -4.60 -15.90
C VAL A 330 15.26 -6.11 -16.03
N GLU A 331 14.24 -6.64 -15.38
CA GLU A 331 13.79 -8.03 -15.45
C GLU A 331 12.27 -8.07 -15.58
N ASN A 332 11.70 -9.21 -15.93
CA ASN A 332 10.25 -9.40 -15.90
C ASN A 332 9.79 -9.76 -14.48
N GLU A 333 8.50 -9.57 -14.18
CA GLU A 333 7.86 -10.05 -12.95
C GLU A 333 7.86 -11.58 -12.91
N ASP A 334 7.52 -12.22 -14.04
CA ASP A 334 7.56 -13.67 -14.21
C ASP A 334 8.94 -14.14 -14.71
N PRO A 335 9.40 -15.35 -14.33
CA PRO A 335 10.69 -15.85 -14.77
C PRO A 335 10.71 -16.19 -16.26
N LEU A 336 11.78 -15.77 -16.95
CA LEU A 336 12.08 -16.19 -18.32
C LEU A 336 12.16 -17.71 -18.45
N VAL A 337 11.83 -18.19 -19.65
CA VAL A 337 11.97 -19.60 -19.99
C VAL A 337 13.45 -20.04 -19.99
N PRO A 338 13.78 -21.31 -19.68
CA PRO A 338 15.18 -21.73 -19.41
C PRO A 338 16.20 -21.51 -20.53
N ASN A 339 15.76 -21.32 -21.76
CA ASN A 339 16.61 -21.13 -22.93
C ASN A 339 16.82 -19.66 -23.31
N VAL A 340 16.18 -18.74 -22.58
CA VAL A 340 16.28 -17.30 -22.77
C VAL A 340 16.89 -16.71 -21.50
N GLY A 341 17.73 -15.70 -21.65
CA GLY A 341 18.37 -15.03 -20.53
C GLY A 341 18.47 -13.54 -20.77
N TYR A 342 18.55 -12.77 -19.68
CA TYR A 342 18.74 -11.33 -19.74
C TYR A 342 20.06 -10.98 -20.43
N GLY A 343 19.95 -10.26 -21.54
CA GLY A 343 21.09 -9.81 -22.35
C GLY A 343 21.73 -8.54 -21.80
N PRO A 344 22.76 -8.00 -22.49
CA PRO A 344 23.33 -6.70 -22.15
C PRO A 344 22.32 -5.55 -22.35
N SER A 345 21.34 -5.72 -23.24
CA SER A 345 20.22 -4.81 -23.48
C SER A 345 19.26 -4.70 -22.30
N SER A 346 19.23 -5.68 -21.39
CA SER A 346 18.50 -5.62 -20.12
C SER A 346 19.25 -4.83 -19.03
N THR A 347 20.38 -4.20 -19.38
CA THR A 347 21.10 -3.27 -18.51
C THR A 347 21.33 -1.94 -19.21
N ALA A 348 21.15 -0.84 -18.49
CA ALA A 348 21.42 0.50 -18.99
C ALA A 348 22.15 1.34 -17.94
N THR A 349 22.92 2.31 -18.43
CA THR A 349 23.63 3.27 -17.58
C THR A 349 22.84 4.57 -17.52
N VAL A 350 22.73 5.17 -16.33
CA VAL A 350 22.15 6.50 -16.15
C VAL A 350 23.24 7.44 -15.66
N HIS A 351 23.52 8.49 -16.44
CA HIS A 351 24.38 9.59 -16.02
C HIS A 351 23.51 10.70 -15.43
N VAL A 352 23.69 10.96 -14.15
CA VAL A 352 23.03 12.06 -13.45
C VAL A 352 24.04 13.17 -13.24
N THR A 353 23.72 14.35 -13.77
CA THR A 353 24.47 15.58 -13.52
C THR A 353 23.74 16.39 -12.48
N VAL A 354 24.41 16.65 -11.35
CA VAL A 354 23.90 17.57 -10.34
C VAL A 354 24.19 18.99 -10.82
N MET A 355 23.17 19.83 -10.82
CA MET A 355 23.29 21.24 -11.15
C MET A 355 23.52 22.02 -9.85
N ASP A 356 24.60 22.79 -9.86
CA ASP A 356 25.00 23.73 -8.80
C ASP A 356 23.89 24.79 -8.61
N VAL A 357 23.39 24.92 -7.38
CA VAL A 357 22.44 25.93 -6.94
C VAL A 357 23.04 26.69 -5.78
N ASN A 358 23.18 28.00 -5.96
CA ASN A 358 23.77 28.89 -4.96
C ASN A 358 23.24 28.68 -3.54
N GLU A 359 24.10 28.22 -2.64
CA GLU A 359 23.81 28.02 -1.23
C GLU A 359 24.15 29.26 -0.38
N GLY A 360 23.67 29.31 0.85
CA GLY A 360 23.93 30.43 1.75
C GLY A 360 25.22 30.25 2.56
N PRO A 361 25.94 31.33 2.93
CA PRO A 361 27.14 31.22 3.74
C PRO A 361 26.89 30.57 5.11
N VAL A 362 27.71 29.58 5.49
CA VAL A 362 27.59 28.86 6.75
C VAL A 362 28.56 29.40 7.79
N PHE A 363 28.05 29.75 8.98
CA PHE A 363 28.89 30.21 10.09
C PHE A 363 29.63 29.05 10.77
N PHE A 364 30.90 29.26 11.13
CA PHE A 364 31.67 28.27 11.89
C PHE A 364 32.64 28.92 12.88
N PRO A 365 32.56 28.61 14.19
CA PRO A 365 31.54 27.76 14.84
C PRO A 365 30.18 28.48 14.99
N ASP A 366 29.09 27.72 15.02
CA ASP A 366 27.74 28.21 15.35
C ASP A 366 27.09 27.29 16.42
N PRO A 367 26.71 27.82 17.61
CA PRO A 367 26.90 29.20 18.06
C PRO A 367 28.38 29.51 18.35
N MET A 368 28.80 30.75 18.06
CA MET A 368 30.09 31.27 18.48
C MET A 368 30.02 31.70 19.95
N LEU A 369 30.85 31.11 20.80
CA LEU A 369 30.88 31.41 22.24
C LEU A 369 32.10 32.30 22.56
N VAL A 370 31.86 33.42 23.25
CA VAL A 370 32.92 34.30 23.73
C VAL A 370 32.66 34.73 25.17
N THR A 371 33.73 34.94 25.93
CA THR A 371 33.66 35.51 27.28
C THR A 371 34.20 36.92 27.27
N LYS A 372 33.45 37.86 27.85
CA LYS A 372 33.85 39.26 28.00
C LYS A 372 33.48 39.75 29.39
N ARG A 373 34.28 40.65 29.92
CA ARG A 373 33.87 41.42 31.10
C ARG A 373 32.80 42.41 30.70
N GLU A 374 31.91 42.72 31.63
CA GLU A 374 31.08 43.90 31.50
C GLU A 374 31.90 45.19 31.66
N ASN A 375 31.27 46.35 31.48
CA ASN A 375 31.93 47.66 31.57
C ASN A 375 33.09 47.89 30.59
N VAL A 376 33.19 47.05 29.57
CA VAL A 376 34.16 47.20 28.49
C VAL A 376 33.84 48.49 27.69
N PRO A 377 34.85 49.33 27.38
CA PRO A 377 34.61 50.59 26.67
C PRO A 377 33.90 50.42 25.33
N VAL A 378 33.15 51.44 24.91
CA VAL A 378 32.53 51.49 23.58
C VAL A 378 33.63 51.43 22.51
N GLY A 379 33.39 50.64 21.45
CA GLY A 379 34.33 50.39 20.37
C GLY A 379 35.31 49.24 20.62
N SER A 380 35.16 48.52 21.73
CA SER A 380 36.05 47.39 22.04
C SER A 380 35.73 46.18 21.18
N PHE A 381 36.76 45.38 20.92
CA PHE A 381 36.65 44.13 20.17
C PHE A 381 35.97 43.01 20.98
N VAL A 382 34.90 42.45 20.43
CA VAL A 382 34.16 41.32 21.00
C VAL A 382 34.63 40.01 20.36
N ALA A 383 34.39 39.85 19.05
CA ALA A 383 34.61 38.61 18.32
C ALA A 383 34.85 38.89 16.83
N THR A 384 35.39 37.92 16.10
CA THR A 384 35.40 37.93 14.62
C THR A 384 34.55 36.76 14.15
N LEU A 385 33.45 37.07 13.47
CA LEU A 385 32.60 36.07 12.84
C LEU A 385 33.31 35.49 11.62
N ASN A 386 33.22 34.18 11.47
CA ASN A 386 33.72 33.47 10.30
C ASN A 386 32.56 32.71 9.66
N ALA A 387 32.35 32.97 8.38
CA ALA A 387 31.39 32.25 7.55
C ALA A 387 32.10 31.87 6.25
N THR A 388 31.77 30.70 5.75
CA THR A 388 32.26 30.18 4.47
C THR A 388 31.09 29.81 3.62
N ASP A 389 31.15 30.17 2.35
CA ASP A 389 30.16 29.75 1.37
C ASP A 389 30.46 28.31 0.92
N PRO A 390 29.48 27.40 0.93
CA PRO A 390 29.64 26.07 0.37
C PRO A 390 30.05 26.08 -1.10
N ASP A 391 29.62 27.07 -1.90
CA ASP A 391 29.78 27.13 -3.36
C ASP A 391 31.27 27.31 -3.79
N ILE A 392 32.12 26.29 -3.61
CA ILE A 392 33.58 26.40 -3.71
C ILE A 392 34.09 26.77 -5.12
N LEU A 393 33.32 26.46 -6.16
CA LEU A 393 33.68 26.75 -7.55
C LEU A 393 33.34 28.20 -7.94
N GLN A 394 32.56 28.89 -7.12
CA GLN A 394 32.18 30.27 -7.32
C GLN A 394 32.99 31.16 -6.37
N THR A 395 33.75 32.12 -6.91
CA THR A 395 34.43 33.10 -6.05
C THR A 395 33.41 34.10 -5.53
N GLN A 396 32.79 33.79 -4.39
CA GLN A 396 31.76 34.62 -3.79
C GLN A 396 32.30 35.51 -2.67
N SER A 397 31.70 36.69 -2.52
CA SER A 397 32.04 37.66 -1.48
C SER A 397 30.95 37.70 -0.42
N ILE A 398 31.30 37.34 0.81
CA ILE A 398 30.38 37.31 1.94
C ILE A 398 30.29 38.69 2.60
N ARG A 399 29.07 39.16 2.86
CA ARG A 399 28.82 40.37 3.66
C ARG A 399 28.09 40.05 4.95
N PHE A 400 28.60 40.55 6.06
CA PHE A 400 27.99 40.37 7.38
C PHE A 400 27.06 41.54 7.72
N ALA A 401 25.93 41.23 8.37
CA ALA A 401 25.05 42.22 8.96
C ALA A 401 24.50 41.71 10.30
N LEU A 402 24.08 42.66 11.14
CA LEU A 402 23.40 42.38 12.40
C LEU A 402 21.91 42.16 12.09
N LEU A 403 21.37 41.02 12.51
CA LEU A 403 19.96 40.68 12.30
C LEU A 403 19.13 40.96 13.56
N ASP A 404 19.61 40.50 14.72
CA ASP A 404 18.93 40.71 16.01
C ASP A 404 19.94 41.00 17.13
N ASP A 405 19.68 42.07 17.88
CA ASP A 405 20.50 42.56 19.00
C ASP A 405 19.59 43.27 20.01
N PRO A 406 18.97 42.52 20.94
CA PRO A 406 17.89 43.04 21.79
C PRO A 406 18.23 44.31 22.58
N ALA A 407 19.49 44.46 23.00
CA ALA A 407 19.97 45.60 23.77
C ALA A 407 20.68 46.66 22.92
N GLY A 408 20.92 46.42 21.63
CA GLY A 408 21.61 47.36 20.73
C GLY A 408 23.08 47.61 21.09
N TRP A 409 23.75 46.61 21.66
CA TRP A 409 25.12 46.72 22.19
C TRP A 409 26.21 46.45 21.17
N LEU A 410 25.89 45.91 20.00
CA LEU A 410 26.86 45.36 19.07
C LEU A 410 26.77 46.03 17.70
N THR A 411 27.91 46.04 17.01
CA THR A 411 27.99 46.35 15.57
C THR A 411 28.95 45.37 14.91
N VAL A 412 28.71 45.07 13.63
CA VAL A 412 29.58 44.21 12.83
C VAL A 412 30.16 44.96 11.64
N ASN A 413 31.43 44.71 11.32
CA ASN A 413 32.03 45.16 10.08
C ASN A 413 31.55 44.28 8.91
N PRO A 414 30.93 44.85 7.86
CA PRO A 414 30.30 44.06 6.82
C PRO A 414 31.27 43.27 5.93
N VAL A 415 32.57 43.58 5.95
CA VAL A 415 33.58 42.87 5.14
C VAL A 415 34.48 41.99 5.99
N LYS A 416 34.86 42.45 7.19
CA LYS A 416 35.82 41.74 8.06
C LYS A 416 35.16 40.81 9.07
N GLY A 417 33.84 40.86 9.25
CA GLY A 417 33.14 40.09 10.29
C GLY A 417 33.50 40.47 11.74
N THR A 418 34.27 41.54 11.94
CA THR A 418 34.70 42.01 13.27
C THR A 418 33.52 42.64 14.01
N VAL A 419 33.19 42.12 15.17
CA VAL A 419 32.13 42.59 16.06
C VAL A 419 32.73 43.44 17.17
N ASN A 420 32.24 44.68 17.28
CA ASN A 420 32.65 45.64 18.30
C ASN A 420 31.44 46.12 19.12
N THR A 421 31.70 46.66 20.32
CA THR A 421 30.68 47.25 21.18
C THR A 421 30.24 48.64 20.68
N THR A 422 28.94 48.90 20.63
CA THR A 422 28.34 50.24 20.41
C THR A 422 27.86 50.88 21.71
N ALA A 423 27.59 50.06 22.73
CA ALA A 423 27.24 50.47 24.07
C ALA A 423 28.03 49.64 25.10
N ILE A 424 27.96 50.04 26.36
CA ILE A 424 28.59 49.30 27.46
C ILE A 424 27.79 48.01 27.68
N LEU A 425 28.50 46.88 27.76
CA LEU A 425 27.92 45.60 28.13
C LEU A 425 27.64 45.61 29.63
N ASP A 426 26.43 45.23 30.02
CA ASP A 426 25.91 45.29 31.40
C ASP A 426 25.29 43.92 31.73
N ARG A 427 25.87 43.20 32.69
CA ARG A 427 25.44 41.84 33.04
C ARG A 427 24.10 41.83 33.78
N GLU A 428 23.78 42.88 34.53
CA GLU A 428 22.54 43.03 35.32
C GLU A 428 21.35 43.50 34.48
N SER A 429 21.57 43.78 33.20
CA SER A 429 20.54 44.12 32.23
C SER A 429 19.47 43.03 32.09
N SER A 430 18.22 43.45 31.84
CA SER A 430 17.11 42.52 31.61
C SER A 430 17.25 41.67 30.34
N PHE A 431 18.16 42.04 29.44
CA PHE A 431 18.45 41.30 28.19
C PHE A 431 19.48 40.18 28.38
N VAL A 432 20.11 40.10 29.56
CA VAL A 432 21.07 39.04 29.91
C VAL A 432 20.36 37.97 30.71
N HIS A 433 20.53 36.71 30.29
CA HIS A 433 19.92 35.57 30.94
C HIS A 433 21.00 34.54 31.27
N ASN A 434 21.08 34.11 32.52
CA ASN A 434 22.11 33.16 33.00
C ASN A 434 23.55 33.59 32.63
N ASN A 435 23.87 34.89 32.78
CA ASN A 435 25.14 35.51 32.38
C ASN A 435 25.45 35.44 30.88
N MET A 436 24.47 35.15 30.04
CA MET A 436 24.64 35.02 28.59
C MET A 436 23.79 36.07 27.88
N TYR A 437 24.43 36.76 26.94
CA TYR A 437 23.81 37.66 25.99
C TYR A 437 23.91 37.06 24.60
N SER A 438 22.80 37.01 23.85
CA SER A 438 22.76 36.41 22.51
C SER A 438 22.39 37.43 21.46
N ALA A 439 23.14 37.45 20.37
CA ALA A 439 22.87 38.26 19.19
C ALA A 439 22.96 37.40 17.93
N VAL A 440 22.09 37.68 16.95
CA VAL A 440 22.00 36.94 15.70
C VAL A 440 22.55 37.79 14.56
N PHE A 441 23.41 37.20 13.76
CA PHE A 441 24.04 37.80 12.60
C PHE A 441 23.59 37.06 11.34
N ILE A 442 23.61 37.78 10.23
CA ILE A 442 23.34 37.24 8.89
C ILE A 442 24.58 37.43 8.02
N ALA A 443 24.92 36.42 7.25
CA ALA A 443 25.91 36.46 6.20
C ALA A 443 25.18 36.33 4.86
N ILE A 444 25.47 37.24 3.94
CA ILE A 444 24.80 37.35 2.64
C ILE A 444 25.88 37.18 1.58
N ASP A 445 25.70 36.22 0.68
CA ASP A 445 26.58 36.05 -0.47
C ASP A 445 26.33 37.15 -1.54
N ASN A 446 27.03 37.05 -2.67
CA ASN A 446 26.77 37.88 -3.86
C ASN A 446 26.24 37.05 -5.04
N GLY A 447 25.63 35.91 -4.74
CA GLY A 447 24.94 35.04 -5.68
C GLY A 447 23.76 35.71 -6.36
N SER A 448 23.21 35.03 -7.37
CA SER A 448 22.01 35.49 -8.09
C SER A 448 20.99 34.35 -8.26
N PRO A 449 19.95 34.29 -7.42
CA PRO A 449 19.63 35.19 -6.30
C PRO A 449 20.64 35.07 -5.15
N ALA A 450 20.78 36.12 -4.35
CA ALA A 450 21.66 36.06 -3.18
C ALA A 450 21.03 35.16 -2.10
N ALA A 451 21.80 34.23 -1.56
CA ALA A 451 21.40 33.42 -0.41
C ALA A 451 22.02 33.96 0.88
N THR A 452 21.46 33.49 1.99
CA THR A 452 21.79 34.01 3.32
C THR A 452 21.89 32.88 4.32
N GLY A 453 22.92 32.92 5.17
CA GLY A 453 22.98 32.11 6.39
C GLY A 453 22.89 32.96 7.63
N THR A 454 22.44 32.35 8.73
CA THR A 454 22.34 32.99 10.04
C THR A 454 23.30 32.32 11.02
N GLY A 455 23.94 33.12 11.88
CA GLY A 455 24.84 32.62 12.91
C GLY A 455 24.59 33.34 14.24
N THR A 456 24.76 32.61 15.34
CA THR A 456 24.50 33.12 16.69
C THR A 456 25.79 33.39 17.43
N LEU A 457 25.95 34.62 17.94
CA LEU A 457 27.01 34.96 18.88
C LEU A 457 26.44 34.94 20.30
N VAL A 458 27.10 34.20 21.18
CA VAL A 458 26.72 34.11 22.58
C VAL A 458 27.88 34.62 23.42
N ILE A 459 27.62 35.71 24.14
CA ILE A 459 28.58 36.40 24.98
C ILE A 459 28.28 36.04 26.43
N THR A 460 29.19 35.30 27.05
CA THR A 460 29.20 35.11 28.50
C THR A 460 29.82 36.34 29.14
N LEU A 461 29.05 37.03 29.99
CA LEU A 461 29.50 38.22 30.70
C LEU A 461 30.09 37.85 32.06
N GLU A 462 31.34 38.23 32.27
CA GLU A 462 32.00 38.21 33.59
C GLU A 462 31.57 39.43 34.39
N ASP A 463 31.22 39.18 35.64
CA ASP A 463 30.77 40.15 36.62
C ASP A 463 31.91 41.07 37.11
N GLU A 464 31.67 42.36 37.14
CA GLU A 464 32.55 43.39 37.71
C GLU A 464 31.80 44.11 38.84
N ASN A 465 32.49 44.46 39.92
CA ASN A 465 31.84 45.10 41.07
C ASN A 465 31.46 46.56 40.77
N ASP A 466 30.28 46.79 40.22
CA ASP A 466 29.79 48.09 39.78
C ASP A 466 28.42 48.48 40.38
N ASN A 467 27.72 47.55 41.03
CA ASN A 467 26.49 47.83 41.75
C ASN A 467 26.76 47.93 43.26
N PRO A 468 26.40 49.05 43.92
CA PRO A 468 26.51 49.14 45.37
C PRO A 468 25.35 48.40 46.06
N PRO A 469 25.60 47.73 47.21
CA PRO A 469 24.58 46.96 47.89
C PRO A 469 23.50 47.85 48.53
N TYR A 470 22.33 47.30 48.79
CA TYR A 470 21.24 47.96 49.51
C TYR A 470 20.62 47.06 50.58
N LEU A 471 19.98 47.67 51.57
CA LEU A 471 19.40 46.95 52.71
C LEU A 471 17.92 46.65 52.57
N TYR A 472 17.50 45.50 53.09
CA TYR A 472 16.10 45.11 53.26
C TYR A 472 15.88 44.35 54.59
N PRO A 473 14.71 44.47 55.23
CA PRO A 473 13.64 45.42 54.94
C PRO A 473 14.04 46.86 55.31
N SER A 474 13.50 47.86 54.61
CA SER A 474 13.81 49.29 54.81
C SER A 474 12.96 49.96 55.91
N VAL A 475 12.07 49.21 56.56
CA VAL A 475 11.19 49.70 57.63
C VAL A 475 11.13 48.70 58.76
N ALA A 476 11.33 49.18 59.99
CA ALA A 476 11.05 48.43 61.21
C ALA A 476 10.04 49.17 62.09
N ARG A 477 9.29 48.40 62.88
CA ARG A 477 8.32 48.94 63.84
C ARG A 477 8.66 48.41 65.22
N ILE A 478 8.78 49.30 66.21
CA ILE A 478 9.07 48.95 67.60
C ILE A 478 8.13 49.63 68.59
N CYS A 479 8.02 49.11 69.81
CA CYS A 479 7.21 49.70 70.86
C CYS A 479 7.99 50.78 71.64
N GLU A 480 7.33 51.87 72.05
CA GLU A 480 7.93 53.00 72.80
C GLU A 480 8.64 52.58 74.11
N GLU A 481 8.21 51.50 74.75
CA GLU A 481 8.78 50.98 76.00
C GLU A 481 9.83 49.86 75.79
N ALA A 482 10.24 49.60 74.54
CA ALA A 482 11.24 48.58 74.24
C ALA A 482 12.65 49.02 74.66
N LYS A 483 13.35 48.20 75.45
CA LYS A 483 14.76 48.36 75.80
C LYS A 483 15.48 47.02 75.60
N ASP A 484 16.73 47.09 75.13
CA ASP A 484 17.56 45.91 74.81
C ASP A 484 16.84 44.95 73.85
N LEU A 485 16.12 45.53 72.89
CA LEU A 485 15.27 44.80 71.95
C LEU A 485 16.01 44.61 70.62
N ASN A 486 15.97 43.37 70.12
CA ASN A 486 16.30 43.05 68.73
C ASN A 486 15.22 43.65 67.82
N VAL A 487 15.54 44.78 67.19
CA VAL A 487 14.61 45.59 66.40
C VAL A 487 14.24 44.88 65.12
N MET A 488 15.25 44.43 64.37
CA MET A 488 15.09 43.73 63.10
C MET A 488 16.41 43.06 62.70
N VAL A 489 16.31 42.04 61.86
CA VAL A 489 17.43 41.52 61.07
C VAL A 489 17.37 42.19 59.70
N VAL A 490 18.46 42.85 59.30
CA VAL A 490 18.61 43.46 57.97
C VAL A 490 19.51 42.58 57.12
N GLY A 491 19.11 42.31 55.89
CA GLY A 491 19.92 41.67 54.86
C GLY A 491 20.43 42.70 53.87
N GLY A 492 21.65 42.48 53.35
CA GLY A 492 22.14 43.15 52.15
C GLY A 492 21.66 42.41 50.90
N ARG A 493 21.37 43.17 49.84
CA ARG A 493 21.16 42.68 48.48
C ARG A 493 22.05 43.47 47.55
N ASP A 494 22.64 42.75 46.62
CA ASP A 494 23.38 43.31 45.50
C ASP A 494 22.80 42.74 44.20
N LYS A 495 23.02 43.45 43.09
CA LYS A 495 22.73 42.91 41.76
C LYS A 495 23.92 42.11 41.21
N ASP A 496 25.12 42.40 41.70
CA ASP A 496 26.35 41.66 41.37
C ASP A 496 26.26 40.21 41.89
N VAL A 497 27.16 39.35 41.42
CA VAL A 497 27.27 37.97 41.92
C VAL A 497 28.50 37.77 42.79
N PHE A 498 28.54 36.69 43.57
CA PHE A 498 29.73 36.32 44.33
C PHE A 498 30.94 36.19 43.38
N PRO A 499 32.10 36.83 43.66
CA PRO A 499 32.53 37.43 44.93
C PRO A 499 32.30 38.95 45.09
N ASN A 500 31.69 39.62 44.10
CA ASN A 500 31.48 41.06 44.12
C ASN A 500 30.30 41.48 45.02
N ALA A 501 29.32 40.59 45.23
CA ALA A 501 28.20 40.83 46.13
C ALA A 501 28.47 40.54 47.63
N ASP A 502 28.00 39.40 48.14
CA ASP A 502 28.17 39.01 49.55
C ASP A 502 29.53 38.34 49.80
N PRO A 503 30.14 38.44 50.99
CA PRO A 503 29.59 38.92 52.27
C PRO A 503 29.49 40.45 52.43
N PHE A 504 28.38 40.90 53.03
CA PHE A 504 28.14 42.32 53.29
C PHE A 504 28.65 42.77 54.67
N LYS A 505 29.33 43.92 54.71
CA LYS A 505 29.68 44.63 55.93
C LYS A 505 28.65 45.73 56.22
N ILE A 506 27.84 45.53 57.26
CA ILE A 506 26.77 46.47 57.65
C ILE A 506 27.15 47.17 58.95
N GLU A 507 27.31 48.50 58.90
CA GLU A 507 27.74 49.35 60.01
C GLU A 507 26.81 50.54 60.21
N LEU A 508 26.89 51.19 61.38
CA LEU A 508 26.18 52.44 61.63
C LEU A 508 26.74 53.56 60.75
N GLY A 509 25.87 54.42 60.22
CA GLY A 509 26.28 55.61 59.48
C GLY A 509 27.07 56.61 60.34
N LYS A 510 27.74 57.57 59.68
CA LYS A 510 28.67 58.53 60.33
C LYS A 510 28.01 59.66 61.14
N GLN A 511 26.81 59.45 61.70
CA GLN A 511 26.14 60.47 62.53
C GLN A 511 26.56 60.35 64.01
N PRO A 512 26.93 61.45 64.67
CA PRO A 512 27.38 61.43 66.06
C PRO A 512 26.25 61.00 67.01
N GLY A 513 26.55 60.01 67.87
CA GLY A 513 25.64 59.54 68.93
C GLY A 513 24.82 58.30 68.59
N LEU A 514 24.85 57.79 67.34
CA LEU A 514 24.13 56.57 66.95
C LEU A 514 24.55 55.34 67.78
N GLU A 515 25.85 55.17 68.05
CA GLU A 515 26.41 54.05 68.82
C GLU A 515 25.90 53.97 70.27
N LYS A 516 25.39 55.09 70.81
CA LYS A 516 24.79 55.12 72.16
C LYS A 516 23.37 54.56 72.16
N THR A 517 22.69 54.57 71.02
CA THR A 517 21.27 54.20 70.91
C THR A 517 21.08 52.88 70.17
N TRP A 518 21.94 52.61 69.19
CA TRP A 518 21.85 51.47 68.29
C TRP A 518 23.12 50.65 68.32
N LYS A 519 22.96 49.34 68.21
CA LYS A 519 24.07 48.40 68.03
C LYS A 519 23.77 47.53 66.82
N VAL A 520 24.74 47.36 65.93
CA VAL A 520 24.66 46.44 64.80
C VAL A 520 25.63 45.30 65.06
N THR A 521 25.14 44.06 64.98
CA THR A 521 25.96 42.85 65.12
C THR A 521 25.73 41.93 63.95
N THR A 522 26.81 41.51 63.28
CA THR A 522 26.75 40.54 62.19
C THR A 522 26.16 39.22 62.68
N VAL A 523 25.15 38.70 61.95
CA VAL A 523 24.52 37.41 62.23
C VAL A 523 25.15 36.33 61.36
N ASN A 524 25.27 36.60 60.06
CA ASN A 524 25.93 35.75 59.07
C ASN A 524 26.55 36.62 57.96
N SER A 525 27.02 36.01 56.86
CA SER A 525 27.65 36.72 55.75
C SER A 525 26.76 37.77 55.06
N THR A 526 25.44 37.62 55.12
CA THR A 526 24.49 38.48 54.37
C THR A 526 23.61 39.35 55.26
N HIS A 527 23.49 39.02 56.55
CA HIS A 527 22.55 39.63 57.49
C HIS A 527 23.21 40.13 58.78
N SER A 528 22.72 41.25 59.27
CA SER A 528 23.10 41.84 60.56
C SER A 528 21.86 42.12 61.41
N GLN A 529 22.00 41.93 62.72
CA GLN A 529 20.98 42.23 63.72
C GLN A 529 21.15 43.69 64.16
N VAL A 530 20.06 44.46 64.07
CA VAL A 530 19.98 45.80 64.66
C VAL A 530 19.32 45.70 66.02
N THR A 531 19.99 46.17 67.06
CA THR A 531 19.52 46.14 68.45
C THR A 531 19.42 47.55 69.00
N LEU A 532 18.33 47.82 69.72
CA LEU A 532 18.08 49.08 70.40
C LEU A 532 18.56 49.00 71.86
N LEU A 533 19.46 49.90 72.26
CA LEU A 533 20.06 49.93 73.60
C LEU A 533 19.24 50.73 74.62
N HIS A 534 18.47 51.72 74.15
CA HIS A 534 17.67 52.61 74.99
C HIS A 534 16.28 52.84 74.39
N SER A 535 15.26 52.96 75.24
CA SER A 535 13.90 53.23 74.78
C SER A 535 13.81 54.58 74.06
N LEU A 536 13.02 54.59 73.00
CA LEU A 536 12.79 55.76 72.15
C LEU A 536 11.37 56.26 72.35
N LYS A 537 11.17 57.58 72.30
CA LYS A 537 9.82 58.17 72.32
C LYS A 537 9.08 57.88 71.01
N ARG A 538 7.75 57.93 71.03
CA ARG A 538 6.93 57.77 69.82
C ARG A 538 7.31 58.82 68.76
N ALA A 539 8.01 58.38 67.72
CA ALA A 539 8.38 59.15 66.54
C ALA A 539 8.83 58.22 65.40
N ASN A 540 9.05 58.80 64.22
CA ASN A 540 9.74 58.12 63.13
C ASN A 540 11.22 58.50 63.20
N TYR A 541 12.08 57.51 63.35
CA TYR A 541 13.53 57.69 63.33
C TYR A 541 14.09 57.20 62.00
N GLN A 542 15.06 57.92 61.46
CA GLN A 542 15.87 57.47 60.33
C GLN A 542 17.19 56.97 60.89
N LEU A 543 17.45 55.68 60.71
CA LEU A 543 18.70 55.05 61.09
C LEU A 543 19.55 54.89 59.83
N PRO A 544 20.56 55.75 59.60
CA PRO A 544 21.47 55.56 58.49
C PRO A 544 22.37 54.36 58.78
N LEU A 545 22.35 53.37 57.91
CA LEU A 545 23.26 52.25 57.90
C LEU A 545 24.12 52.33 56.64
N LEU A 546 25.41 52.05 56.80
CA LEU A 546 26.35 51.87 55.70
C LEU A 546 26.43 50.37 55.42
N VAL A 547 26.10 49.97 54.20
CA VAL A 547 26.34 48.61 53.70
C VAL A 547 27.47 48.66 52.69
N THR A 548 28.44 47.77 52.82
CA THR A 548 29.60 47.62 51.92
C THR A 548 29.66 46.18 51.44
N ASP A 549 29.93 45.98 50.15
CA ASP A 549 30.09 44.67 49.53
C ASP A 549 31.47 44.04 49.82
N SER A 550 31.71 42.87 49.25
CA SER A 550 33.01 42.19 49.30
C SER A 550 33.88 42.36 48.05
N GLY A 551 33.38 43.06 47.02
CA GLY A 551 34.08 43.24 45.75
C GLY A 551 35.32 44.13 45.84
N VAL A 552 36.07 44.21 44.73
CA VAL A 552 37.29 45.01 44.63
C VAL A 552 37.24 45.87 43.36
N PRO A 553 37.18 47.21 43.47
CA PRO A 553 37.11 48.01 44.70
C PRO A 553 35.76 47.84 45.41
N GLN A 554 35.77 47.91 46.75
CA GLN A 554 34.53 47.81 47.53
C GLN A 554 33.59 48.97 47.23
N LEU A 555 32.33 48.68 46.94
CA LEU A 555 31.29 49.69 46.84
C LEU A 555 30.47 49.71 48.12
N SER A 556 30.05 50.92 48.50
CA SER A 556 29.26 51.13 49.71
C SER A 556 28.13 52.10 49.46
N ASN A 557 27.00 51.83 50.09
CA ASN A 557 25.80 52.66 50.02
C ASN A 557 25.33 53.02 51.42
N SER A 558 24.93 54.27 51.61
CA SER A 558 24.29 54.71 52.85
C SER A 558 22.78 54.67 52.68
N THR A 559 22.15 53.68 53.31
CA THR A 559 20.68 53.53 53.29
C THR A 559 20.08 53.92 54.63
N GLU A 560 19.00 54.70 54.61
CA GLU A 560 18.26 55.07 55.82
C GLU A 560 17.12 54.08 56.07
N ILE A 561 17.21 53.36 57.19
CA ILE A 561 16.12 52.49 57.63
C ILE A 561 15.15 53.30 58.48
N LYS A 562 13.86 53.24 58.12
CA LYS A 562 12.79 53.92 58.86
C LYS A 562 12.38 53.07 60.05
N VAL A 563 12.69 53.55 61.26
CA VAL A 563 12.24 52.93 62.51
C VAL A 563 11.04 53.72 63.02
N GLN A 564 9.87 53.10 62.94
CA GLN A 564 8.62 53.67 63.44
C GLN A 564 8.35 53.18 64.87
N VAL A 565 8.39 54.11 65.83
CA VAL A 565 8.08 53.81 67.23
C VAL A 565 6.59 53.99 67.47
N CYS A 566 5.94 52.91 67.91
CA CYS A 566 4.50 52.78 68.04
C CYS A 566 4.09 52.56 69.50
N THR A 567 2.83 52.85 69.82
CA THR A 567 2.27 52.53 71.13
C THR A 567 1.71 51.11 71.12
N CYS A 568 2.13 50.27 72.06
CA CYS A 568 1.73 48.87 72.12
C CYS A 568 0.83 48.62 73.32
N LYS A 569 -0.41 48.14 73.09
CA LYS A 569 -1.35 47.74 74.15
C LYS A 569 -1.90 46.34 73.85
N LYS A 570 -1.76 45.40 74.80
CA LYS A 570 -2.35 44.04 74.75
C LYS A 570 -2.26 43.39 73.35
N ASN A 571 -1.04 43.25 72.83
CA ASN A 571 -0.71 42.66 71.52
C ASN A 571 -1.19 43.42 70.26
N LYS A 572 -1.71 44.64 70.37
CA LYS A 572 -1.95 45.53 69.22
C LYS A 572 -0.93 46.66 69.20
N MET A 573 -0.26 46.79 68.06
CA MET A 573 0.70 47.86 67.78
C MET A 573 -0.01 48.98 67.01
N ASP A 574 -0.07 50.17 67.61
CA ASP A 574 -0.68 51.35 67.00
C ASP A 574 0.40 52.36 66.57
N CYS A 575 0.56 52.48 65.26
CA CYS A 575 1.59 53.27 64.59
C CYS A 575 1.04 54.52 63.88
N SER A 576 -0.24 54.88 64.08
CA SER A 576 -0.82 56.04 63.39
C SER A 576 -0.07 57.33 63.78
N SER A 577 0.25 58.18 62.80
CA SER A 577 1.04 59.41 62.99
C SER A 577 0.36 60.39 63.94
N ALA A 578 1.09 60.91 64.92
CA ALA A 578 0.66 62.06 65.71
C ALA A 578 1.08 63.35 64.99
N TRP A 579 0.08 64.07 64.46
CA TRP A 579 0.07 65.49 64.02
C TRP A 579 0.73 65.88 62.68
N ALA A 580 -0.14 66.22 61.72
CA ALA A 580 -0.01 67.44 60.92
C ALA A 580 -1.43 68.00 60.64
N VAL A 581 -1.82 69.02 61.41
CA VAL A 581 -2.92 69.93 61.07
C VAL A 581 -2.31 71.29 60.75
N ARG A 582 -2.71 71.82 59.59
CA ARG A 582 -2.56 73.19 59.02
C ARG A 582 -1.25 73.54 58.28
N GLY A 583 -1.39 73.60 56.96
CA GLY A 583 -0.53 74.34 56.03
C GLY A 583 -1.19 74.46 54.65
N ASN A 584 -1.97 75.53 54.46
CA ASN A 584 -2.45 76.17 53.23
C ASN A 584 -2.81 75.34 51.97
N LEU A 585 -4.10 75.39 51.62
CA LEU A 585 -4.57 75.52 50.25
C LEU A 585 -3.89 76.71 49.57
N LEU A 586 -3.06 76.46 48.57
CA LEU A 586 -2.77 77.23 47.36
C LEU A 586 -1.63 76.49 46.65
N TRP A 587 -1.72 76.33 45.33
CA TRP A 587 -0.99 75.38 44.45
C TRP A 587 -1.72 74.08 44.12
N LEU A 588 -3.00 74.20 43.79
CA LEU A 588 -3.70 73.29 42.87
C LEU A 588 -4.19 74.14 41.70
N GLY A 589 -3.31 74.37 40.74
CA GLY A 589 -3.60 75.21 39.58
C GLY A 589 -2.34 75.62 38.83
N LEU A 590 -1.63 74.65 38.22
CA LEU A 590 -0.72 74.79 37.07
C LEU A 590 0.12 73.51 36.90
N ALA A 591 -0.49 72.41 36.44
CA ALA A 591 0.23 71.27 35.82
C ALA A 591 -0.74 70.19 35.26
N LEU A 592 -1.91 70.58 34.75
CA LEU A 592 -2.85 69.65 34.07
C LEU A 592 -3.30 70.18 32.71
N ALA A 593 -2.46 71.01 32.09
CA ALA A 593 -2.62 71.46 30.72
C ALA A 593 -1.23 71.48 30.08
N LEU A 594 -0.75 70.31 29.64
CA LEU A 594 0.29 70.08 28.62
C LEU A 594 0.66 68.58 28.66
N PHE A 595 -0.25 67.71 28.19
CA PHE A 595 0.08 66.43 27.56
C PHE A 595 -1.15 65.93 26.80
N SER A 596 -1.46 66.65 25.72
CA SER A 596 -2.29 66.21 24.60
C SER A 596 -1.80 67.01 23.40
N LEU A 597 -1.45 66.32 22.29
CA LEU A 597 -0.57 66.74 21.19
C LEU A 597 0.91 66.56 21.59
N GLN A 598 1.70 65.63 21.04
CA GLN A 598 1.87 65.32 19.61
C GLN A 598 2.62 63.98 19.42
N CYS A 599 2.28 63.27 18.33
CA CYS A 599 3.00 62.16 17.65
C CYS A 599 3.15 60.81 18.39
#